data_AF-D4YYY9-F1
#
_entry.id   AF-D4YYY9-F1
#
_cell.length_a   1.000
_cell.length_b   1.000
_cell.length_c   1.000
_cell.angle_alpha   90.00
_cell.angle_beta   90.00
_cell.angle_gamma   90.00
#
_symmetry.space_group_name_H-M   'P 1'
#
loop_
_entity.id
_entity.type
_entity.pdbx_description
1 polymer ?
#
loop_
_entity_poly.entity_id
_entity_poly.type
_entity_poly.pdbx_seq_one_letter_code
_entity_poly.pdbx_strand_id
1 'polypeptide(L)'
;MRTWMVLAGVFSLMACGEGSDPITAVDRRETPETGAAAAVAKLDEAQRNGVLERAVRASGAACPTVIRSERMQVRPGARGWKAECNDGTAHLIEIHADGTADVTSRTR
;
A
#
# COMPACT_ATOMS: atom_id res chain seq x y z
N MET A 1 36.02 -48.50 44.16
CA MET A 1 37.40 -48.03 43.88
C MET A 1 37.29 -46.89 42.89
N ARG A 2 37.90 -45.76 43.24
CA ARG A 2 37.78 -44.45 42.58
C ARG A 2 39.07 -44.14 41.83
N THR A 3 38.98 -43.86 40.53
CA THR A 3 39.96 -43.11 39.71
C THR A 3 39.29 -42.86 38.35
N TRP A 4 38.74 -41.69 38.01
CA TRP A 4 39.38 -40.43 37.59
C TRP A 4 40.43 -40.60 36.48
N MET A 5 40.03 -40.28 35.25
CA MET A 5 40.61 -39.25 34.38
C MET A 5 40.27 -39.56 32.91
N VAL A 6 39.29 -38.85 32.34
CA VAL A 6 39.28 -38.58 30.90
C VAL A 6 39.44 -37.08 30.76
N LEU A 7 40.68 -36.71 30.47
CA LEU A 7 41.14 -35.37 30.18
C LEU A 7 40.94 -35.08 28.69
N ALA A 8 40.58 -33.84 28.41
CA ALA A 8 40.86 -33.09 27.19
C ALA A 8 40.13 -33.48 25.89
N GLY A 9 39.02 -32.78 25.67
CA GLY A 9 38.44 -32.55 24.34
C GLY A 9 37.89 -31.13 24.26
N VAL A 10 38.77 -30.12 24.37
CA VAL A 10 38.46 -28.76 23.90
C VAL A 10 38.71 -28.78 22.40
N PHE A 11 37.69 -28.59 21.56
CA PHE A 11 37.83 -27.80 20.34
C PHE A 11 36.45 -27.40 19.80
N SER A 12 36.18 -26.11 19.98
CA SER A 12 35.41 -25.22 19.10
C SER A 12 33.92 -25.49 18.89
N LEU A 13 33.13 -24.70 19.62
CA LEU A 13 31.83 -24.17 19.19
C LEU A 13 31.95 -23.61 17.77
N MET A 14 31.56 -24.40 16.77
CA MET A 14 31.00 -23.82 15.55
C MET A 14 29.59 -23.34 15.91
N ALA A 15 29.53 -22.11 16.42
CA ALA A 15 28.33 -21.31 16.29
C ALA A 15 28.16 -21.05 14.78
N CYS A 16 27.40 -21.91 14.11
CA CYS A 16 26.72 -21.49 12.88
C CYS A 16 25.70 -20.44 13.31
N GLY A 17 26.16 -19.19 13.36
CA GLY A 17 25.28 -18.07 13.12
C GLY A 17 24.77 -18.19 11.70
N GLU A 18 23.55 -18.67 11.55
CA GLU A 18 22.76 -18.30 10.39
C GLU A 18 22.19 -16.94 10.74
N GLY A 19 22.66 -15.94 9.99
CA GLY A 19 22.43 -14.54 10.27
C GLY A 19 20.94 -14.25 10.45
N SER A 20 20.65 -13.45 11.46
CA SER A 20 19.54 -12.52 11.37
C SER A 20 19.74 -11.74 10.07
N ASP A 21 19.09 -12.15 8.99
CA ASP A 21 18.78 -11.25 7.91
C ASP A 21 18.09 -10.06 8.58
N PRO A 22 18.66 -8.84 8.56
CA PRO A 22 17.78 -7.70 8.68
C PRO A 22 16.81 -7.90 7.52
N ILE A 23 15.51 -8.07 7.82
CA ILE A 23 14.47 -7.81 6.84
C ILE A 23 14.75 -6.39 6.41
N THR A 24 15.50 -6.30 5.32
CA THR A 24 15.82 -5.06 4.67
C THR A 24 14.44 -4.60 4.28
N ALA A 25 13.94 -3.57 4.95
CA ALA A 25 12.72 -2.91 4.55
C ALA A 25 12.94 -2.64 3.07
N VAL A 26 12.26 -3.40 2.22
CA VAL A 26 12.32 -3.19 0.78
C VAL A 26 11.91 -1.73 0.66
N ASP A 27 12.85 -0.89 0.23
CA ASP A 27 12.60 0.50 -0.11
C ASP A 27 11.59 0.46 -1.25
N ARG A 28 10.30 0.33 -0.88
CA ARG A 28 9.20 0.20 -1.81
C ARG A 28 8.96 1.60 -2.31
N ARG A 29 9.85 2.01 -3.22
CA ARG A 29 9.72 3.23 -3.99
C ARG A 29 8.35 3.17 -4.64
N GLU A 30 7.52 4.15 -4.31
CA GLU A 30 6.23 4.31 -4.94
C GLU A 30 6.49 4.45 -6.45
N THR A 31 5.90 3.57 -7.25
CA THR A 31 6.08 3.60 -8.69
C THR A 31 5.57 4.95 -9.20
N PRO A 32 6.37 5.69 -9.99
CA PRO A 32 5.92 6.94 -10.57
C PRO A 32 4.65 6.71 -11.39
N GLU A 33 3.62 7.51 -11.13
CA GLU A 33 2.38 7.39 -11.88
C GLU A 33 2.57 7.87 -13.32
N THR A 34 1.89 7.19 -14.24
CA THR A 34 1.92 7.50 -15.67
C THR A 34 0.50 7.51 -16.23
N GLY A 35 0.35 7.99 -17.47
CA GLY A 35 -0.93 7.96 -18.18
C GLY A 35 -2.06 8.70 -17.45
N ALA A 36 -3.24 8.08 -17.40
CA ALA A 36 -4.42 8.67 -16.80
C ALA A 36 -4.24 9.01 -15.31
N ALA A 37 -3.54 8.17 -14.54
CA ALA A 37 -3.24 8.43 -13.13
C ALA A 37 -2.47 9.74 -12.93
N ALA A 38 -1.42 9.96 -13.74
CA ALA A 38 -0.65 11.19 -13.72
C ALA A 38 -1.44 12.41 -14.21
N ALA A 39 -2.36 12.22 -15.16
CA ALA A 39 -3.24 13.29 -15.62
C ALA A 39 -4.20 13.74 -14.51
N VAL A 40 -4.83 12.80 -13.81
CA VAL A 40 -5.74 13.09 -12.69
C VAL A 40 -5.01 13.75 -11.52
N ALA A 41 -3.74 13.40 -11.29
CA ALA A 41 -2.91 14.04 -10.28
C ALA A 41 -2.60 15.53 -10.53
N LYS A 42 -2.71 15.99 -11.78
CA LYS A 42 -2.50 17.40 -12.16
C LYS A 42 -3.78 18.23 -12.13
N LEU A 43 -4.94 17.59 -11.92
CA LEU A 43 -6.23 18.28 -11.88
C LEU A 43 -6.41 19.03 -10.57
N ASP A 44 -7.04 20.20 -10.67
CA ASP A 44 -7.60 20.90 -9.53
C ASP A 44 -8.64 20.03 -8.82
N GLU A 45 -8.87 20.31 -7.54
CA GLU A 45 -9.70 19.46 -6.69
C GLU A 45 -11.12 19.26 -7.23
N ALA A 46 -11.77 20.29 -7.76
CA ALA A 46 -13.11 20.17 -8.31
C ALA A 46 -13.17 19.20 -9.50
N GLN A 47 -12.21 19.31 -10.44
CA GLN A 47 -12.12 18.42 -11.60
C GLN A 47 -11.80 16.99 -11.18
N ARG A 48 -10.84 16.85 -10.26
CA ARG A 48 -10.46 15.56 -9.69
C ARG A 48 -11.62 14.88 -8.98
N ASN A 49 -12.36 15.61 -8.14
CA ASN A 49 -13.53 15.10 -7.44
C ASN A 49 -14.58 14.57 -8.42
N GLY A 50 -14.83 15.27 -9.53
CA GLY A 50 -15.73 14.80 -10.59
C GLY A 50 -15.28 13.51 -11.26
N VAL A 51 -13.97 13.32 -11.49
CA VAL A 51 -13.41 12.06 -12.02
C VAL A 51 -13.56 10.93 -11.01
N LEU A 52 -13.23 11.17 -9.74
CA LEU A 52 -13.30 10.17 -8.68
C LEU A 52 -14.76 9.76 -8.40
N GLU A 53 -15.69 10.72 -8.40
CA GLU A 53 -17.12 10.45 -8.27
C GLU A 53 -17.62 9.56 -9.41
N ARG A 54 -17.20 9.83 -10.65
CA ARG A 54 -17.53 8.98 -11.80
C ARG A 54 -16.98 7.57 -11.64
N ALA A 55 -15.74 7.43 -11.16
CA ALA A 55 -15.12 6.13 -10.92
C ALA A 55 -15.89 5.32 -9.87
N VAL A 56 -16.25 5.94 -8.74
CA VAL A 56 -17.05 5.29 -7.68
C VAL A 56 -18.43 4.87 -8.19
N ARG A 57 -19.09 5.73 -8.97
CA ARG A 57 -20.37 5.38 -9.58
C ARG A 57 -20.26 4.23 -10.57
N ALA A 58 -19.19 4.20 -11.36
CA ALA A 58 -18.93 3.14 -12.34
C ALA A 58 -18.63 1.79 -11.69
N SER A 59 -18.11 1.76 -10.46
CA SER A 59 -17.93 0.52 -9.70
C SER A 59 -19.21 -0.02 -9.06
N GLY A 60 -20.33 0.73 -9.15
CA GLY A 60 -21.60 0.39 -8.52
C GLY A 60 -21.69 0.80 -7.04
N ALA A 61 -20.65 1.43 -6.49
CA ALA A 61 -20.69 1.96 -5.13
C ALA A 61 -21.49 3.28 -5.06
N ALA A 62 -22.15 3.50 -3.93
CA ALA A 62 -22.87 4.75 -3.68
C ALA A 62 -21.89 5.86 -3.25
N CYS A 63 -21.95 6.99 -3.97
CA CYS A 63 -21.34 8.25 -3.57
C CYS A 63 -22.10 9.38 -4.30
N PRO A 64 -22.98 10.11 -3.60
CA PRO A 64 -23.80 11.14 -4.25
C PRO A 64 -22.94 12.29 -4.77
N THR A 65 -22.00 12.76 -3.93
CA THR A 65 -21.05 13.82 -4.29
C THR A 65 -19.73 13.64 -3.56
N VAL A 66 -18.62 13.63 -4.29
CA VAL A 66 -17.28 13.67 -3.68
C VAL A 66 -16.98 15.11 -3.25
N ILE A 67 -16.87 15.33 -1.94
CA ILE A 67 -16.64 16.67 -1.37
C ILE A 67 -15.18 16.93 -1.03
N ARG A 68 -14.37 15.87 -0.91
CA ARG A 68 -12.94 15.96 -0.64
C ARG A 68 -12.22 14.77 -1.25
N SER A 69 -11.02 15.02 -1.77
CA SER A 69 -10.15 13.95 -2.23
C SER A 69 -8.72 14.14 -1.74
N GLU A 70 -8.16 13.06 -1.20
CA GLU A 70 -6.82 13.05 -0.62
C GLU A 70 -5.94 12.02 -1.31
N ARG A 71 -4.72 12.42 -1.64
CA ARG A 71 -3.73 11.52 -2.24
C ARG A 71 -3.14 10.61 -1.17
N MET A 72 -3.23 9.29 -1.36
CA MET A 72 -2.64 8.35 -0.41
C MET A 72 -2.22 7.05 -1.06
N GLN A 73 -1.51 6.22 -0.29
CA GLN A 73 -1.27 4.83 -0.66
C GLN A 73 -2.55 4.02 -0.39
N VAL A 74 -3.13 3.43 -1.45
CA VAL A 74 -4.40 2.67 -1.36
C VAL A 74 -4.16 1.18 -1.16
N ARG A 75 -3.02 0.68 -1.65
CA ARG A 75 -2.49 -0.67 -1.43
C ARG A 75 -0.95 -0.61 -1.35
N PRO A 76 -0.27 -1.61 -0.79
CA PRO A 76 1.19 -1.60 -0.68
C PRO A 76 1.88 -1.37 -2.03
N GLY A 77 2.51 -0.20 -2.20
CA GLY A 77 3.20 0.19 -3.44
C GLY A 77 2.33 0.87 -4.50
N ALA A 78 1.02 1.01 -4.27
CA ALA A 78 0.08 1.65 -5.18
C ALA A 78 -0.43 2.97 -4.61
N ARG A 79 -0.17 4.06 -5.34
CA ARG A 79 -0.76 5.37 -5.05
C ARG A 79 -2.18 5.41 -5.59
N GLY A 80 -3.04 6.14 -4.90
CA GLY A 80 -4.41 6.37 -5.31
C GLY A 80 -5.00 7.55 -4.57
N TRP A 81 -6.32 7.55 -4.47
CA TRP A 81 -7.10 8.62 -3.87
C TRP A 81 -8.07 8.05 -2.85
N LYS A 82 -8.19 8.71 -1.70
CA LYS A 82 -9.36 8.59 -0.86
C LYS A 82 -10.36 9.65 -1.28
N ALA A 83 -11.52 9.23 -1.76
CA ALA A 83 -12.65 10.11 -2.04
C ALA A 83 -13.61 10.07 -0.86
N GLU A 84 -13.83 11.21 -0.22
CA GLU A 84 -14.83 11.39 0.83
C GLU A 84 -16.12 11.94 0.22
N CYS A 85 -17.21 11.22 0.46
CA CYS A 85 -18.54 11.56 -0.05
C CYS A 85 -19.31 12.40 0.98
N ASN A 86 -20.27 13.19 0.50
CA ASN A 86 -21.10 14.05 1.35
C ASN A 86 -22.00 13.31 2.35
N ASP A 87 -22.22 12.01 2.15
CA ASP A 87 -22.93 11.12 3.07
C ASP A 87 -22.03 10.53 4.19
N GLY A 88 -20.75 10.94 4.21
CA GLY A 88 -19.75 10.49 5.18
C GLY A 88 -19.09 9.16 4.83
N THR A 89 -19.42 8.54 3.69
CA THR A 89 -18.71 7.37 3.19
C THR A 89 -17.37 7.77 2.55
N ALA A 90 -16.43 6.82 2.50
CA ALA A 90 -15.16 7.03 1.83
C ALA A 90 -14.75 5.82 1.00
N HIS A 91 -14.19 6.09 -0.17
CA HIS A 91 -13.77 5.07 -1.13
C HIS A 91 -12.29 5.26 -1.48
N LEU A 92 -11.56 4.16 -1.53
CA LEU A 92 -10.18 4.16 -2.04
C LEU A 92 -10.18 3.84 -3.52
N ILE A 93 -9.50 4.65 -4.30
CA ILE A 93 -9.53 4.59 -5.76
C ILE A 93 -8.10 4.55 -6.27
N GLU A 94 -7.75 3.46 -6.95
CA GLU A 94 -6.52 3.33 -7.71
C GLU A 94 -6.84 3.58 -9.18
N ILE A 95 -6.17 4.55 -9.81
CA ILE A 95 -6.35 4.83 -11.24
C ILE A 95 -5.18 4.20 -11.97
N HIS A 96 -5.48 3.36 -12.95
CA HIS A 96 -4.46 2.72 -13.79
C HIS A 96 -4.05 3.64 -14.94
N ALA A 97 -2.87 3.39 -15.51
CA ALA A 97 -2.34 4.21 -16.59
C ALA A 97 -3.23 4.19 -17.86
N ASP A 98 -3.99 3.11 -18.06
CA ASP A 98 -4.93 2.91 -19.16
C ASP A 98 -6.28 3.63 -18.98
N GLY A 99 -6.51 4.26 -17.83
CA GLY A 99 -7.74 4.98 -17.51
C GLY A 99 -8.82 4.13 -16.84
N THR A 100 -8.57 2.85 -16.56
CA THR A 100 -9.41 2.06 -15.68
C THR A 100 -9.15 2.40 -14.21
N ALA A 101 -10.04 2.00 -13.31
CA ALA A 101 -9.88 2.26 -11.89
C ALA A 101 -10.40 1.10 -11.02
N ASP A 102 -9.63 0.75 -9.99
CA ASP A 102 -10.08 -0.11 -8.91
C ASP A 102 -10.68 0.75 -7.79
N VAL A 103 -11.92 0.46 -7.40
CA VAL A 103 -12.60 1.15 -6.31
C VAL A 103 -12.84 0.17 -5.16
N THR A 104 -12.27 0.48 -4.00
CA THR A 104 -12.49 -0.27 -2.76
C THR A 104 -13.31 0.57 -1.80
N SER A 105 -14.57 0.18 -1.60
CA SER A 105 -15.44 0.74 -0.58
C SER A 105 -15.12 0.11 0.77
N ARG A 106 -14.92 0.94 1.80
CA ARG A 106 -14.88 0.45 3.18
C ARG A 106 -16.22 0.75 3.81
N THR A 107 -17.09 -0.25 3.90
CA THR A 107 -18.25 -0.18 4.79
C THR A 107 -17.75 -0.16 6.23
N ARG A 108 -18.31 0.72 7.05
CA ARG A 108 -18.09 0.72 8.50
C ARG A 108 -18.52 -0.60 9.12
#